data_AF-A0A560DBJ0-F1
#
_entry.id   AF-A0A560DBJ0-F1
#
_cell.length_a   1.000
_cell.length_b   1.000
_cell.length_c   1.000
_cell.angle_alpha   90.00
_cell.angle_beta   90.00
_cell.angle_gamma   90.00
#
_symmetry.space_group_name_H-M   'P 1'
#
loop_
_entity.id
_entity.type
_entity.pdbx_description
1 polymer ?
#
loop_
_entity_poly.entity_id
_entity_poly.type
_entity_poly.pdbx_seq_one_letter_code
_entity_poly.pdbx_strand_id
1 'polypeptide(L)'
;MIRPVLTEIGIFLIPFAVYALFLAATRSGLFARSSWPVTIVARLALVALALVIAGLIGLAHFSGGGPESTYIPAHIDNGKFVPGTEK
;
A
#
# COMPACT_ATOMS: atom_id res chain seq x y z
N MET A 1 2.34 12.93 3.61
CA MET A 1 1.69 11.68 3.15
C MET A 1 2.67 10.69 2.52
N ILE A 2 3.94 10.69 2.95
CA ILE A 2 4.95 9.79 2.38
C ILE A 2 4.81 8.35 2.87
N ARG A 3 4.25 8.16 4.07
CA ARG A 3 4.10 6.84 4.71
C ARG A 3 3.19 5.89 3.91
N PRO A 4 1.97 6.29 3.47
CA PRO A 4 1.14 5.43 2.61
C PRO A 4 1.81 5.13 1.27
N VAL A 5 2.48 6.12 0.66
CA VAL A 5 3.18 5.95 -0.62
C VAL A 5 4.27 4.88 -0.54
N LEU A 6 5.12 4.92 0.50
CA LEU A 6 6.15 3.89 0.69
C LEU A 6 5.55 2.50 0.94
N THR A 7 4.41 2.44 1.64
CA THR A 7 3.73 1.17 1.93
C THR A 7 3.17 0.56 0.66
N GLU A 8 2.50 1.34 -0.18
CA GLU A 8 1.94 0.86 -1.45
C GLU A 8 3.02 0.48 -2.47
N ILE A 9 4.12 1.24 -2.54
CA ILE A 9 5.29 0.85 -3.35
C ILE A 9 5.86 -0.48 -2.84
N GLY A 10 5.97 -0.64 -1.51
CA GLY A 10 6.39 -1.90 -0.89
C GLY A 10 5.49 -3.06 -1.30
N ILE A 11 4.17 -2.92 -1.14
CA ILE A 11 3.16 -3.93 -1.50
C ILE A 11 3.25 -4.29 -2.99
N PHE A 12 3.35 -3.30 -3.86
CA PHE A 12 3.47 -3.49 -5.31
C PHE A 12 4.72 -4.33 -5.67
N LEU A 13 5.84 -4.11 -4.98
CA LEU A 13 7.08 -4.82 -5.25
C LEU A 13 7.11 -6.26 -4.71
N ILE A 14 6.22 -6.65 -3.80
CA ILE A 14 6.23 -7.98 -3.16
C ILE A 14 6.20 -9.12 -4.21
N PRO A 15 5.27 -9.18 -5.18
CA PRO A 15 5.24 -10.29 -6.13
C PRO A 15 6.53 -10.40 -6.96
N PHE A 16 7.10 -9.26 -7.34
CA PHE A 16 8.36 -9.20 -8.08
C PHE A 16 9.54 -9.65 -7.24
N ALA A 17 9.61 -9.21 -5.98
CA ALA A 17 10.65 -9.61 -5.04
C ALA A 17 10.59 -11.12 -4.76
N VAL A 18 9.39 -11.68 -4.52
CA VAL A 18 9.19 -13.12 -4.33
C VAL A 18 9.65 -13.91 -5.56
N TYR A 19 9.27 -13.48 -6.76
CA TYR A 19 9.70 -14.15 -7.99
C TYR A 19 11.21 -14.01 -8.24
N ALA A 20 11.80 -12.85 -7.95
CA ALA A 20 13.25 -12.65 -8.04
C ALA A 20 14.01 -13.56 -7.05
N LEU A 21 13.52 -13.70 -5.82
CA LEU A 21 14.07 -14.63 -4.83
C LEU A 21 13.96 -16.08 -5.31
N PHE A 22 12.84 -16.46 -5.92
CA PHE A 22 12.68 -17.77 -6.55
C PHE A 22 13.75 -18.00 -7.62
N LEU A 23 13.92 -17.08 -8.57
CA LEU A 23 14.95 -17.19 -9.62
C LEU A 23 16.37 -17.26 -9.07
N ALA A 24 16.66 -16.51 -7.99
CA ALA A 24 17.95 -16.55 -7.32
C ALA A 24 18.20 -17.91 -6.66
N ALA A 25 17.19 -18.46 -5.97
CA ALA A 25 17.27 -19.75 -5.31
C ALA A 25 17.43 -20.91 -6.32
N THR A 26 16.75 -20.84 -7.46
CA THR A 26 16.84 -21.86 -8.53
C THR A 26 18.03 -21.67 -9.46
N ARG A 27 18.84 -20.62 -9.26
CA ARG A 27 19.98 -20.24 -10.13
C ARG A 27 19.60 -20.12 -11.61
N SER A 28 18.35 -19.77 -11.90
CA SER A 28 17.82 -19.69 -13.26
C SER A 28 18.09 -18.35 -13.93
N GLY A 29 19.23 -17.72 -13.62
CA GLY A 29 19.65 -16.45 -14.22
C GLY A 29 18.72 -15.28 -13.90
N LEU A 30 18.79 -14.73 -12.68
CA LEU A 30 17.98 -13.58 -12.26
C LEU A 30 18.05 -12.37 -13.20
N PHE A 31 19.25 -12.09 -13.75
CA PHE A 31 19.48 -10.97 -14.67
C PHE A 31 19.28 -11.32 -16.15
N ALA A 32 18.93 -12.58 -16.46
CA ALA A 32 18.69 -12.99 -17.83
C ALA A 32 17.31 -12.53 -18.30
N ARG A 33 17.24 -11.88 -19.47
CA ARG A 33 15.97 -11.42 -20.08
C ARG A 33 14.98 -12.57 -20.26
N SER A 34 15.48 -13.78 -20.58
CA SER A 34 14.68 -14.99 -20.78
C SER A 34 13.93 -15.44 -19.52
N SER A 35 14.43 -15.11 -18.34
CA SER A 35 13.80 -15.43 -17.04
C SER A 35 12.63 -14.51 -16.70
N TRP A 36 12.45 -13.46 -17.49
CA TRP A 36 11.37 -12.47 -17.38
C TRP A 36 10.53 -12.40 -18.66
N PRO A 37 9.89 -13.51 -19.09
CA PRO A 37 9.01 -13.48 -20.24
C PRO A 37 7.82 -12.55 -19.97
N VAL A 38 7.35 -11.86 -21.01
CA VAL A 38 6.30 -10.83 -20.91
C VAL A 38 5.04 -11.38 -20.21
N THR A 39 4.66 -12.62 -20.49
CA THR A 39 3.50 -13.27 -19.86
C THR A 39 3.63 -13.38 -18.34
N ILE A 40 4.82 -13.69 -17.82
CA ILE A 40 5.06 -13.78 -16.36
C ILE A 40 5.05 -12.37 -15.77
N VAL A 41 5.76 -11.43 -16.38
CA VAL A 41 5.80 -10.03 -15.92
C VAL A 41 4.38 -9.44 -15.85
N ALA A 42 3.55 -9.69 -16.87
CA ALA A 42 2.17 -9.23 -16.90
C ALA A 42 1.33 -9.84 -15.77
N ARG A 43 1.49 -11.14 -15.48
CA ARG A 43 0.80 -11.79 -14.36
C ARG A 43 1.24 -11.22 -13.01
N LEU A 44 2.54 -11.02 -12.81
CA LEU A 44 3.07 -10.39 -11.59
C LEU A 44 2.53 -8.97 -11.41
N ALA A 45 2.46 -8.19 -12.49
CA ALA A 45 1.89 -6.85 -12.46
C ALA A 45 0.39 -6.86 -12.10
N LEU A 46 -0.40 -7.80 -12.64
CA LEU A 46 -1.82 -7.94 -12.28
C LEU A 46 -2.01 -8.31 -10.81
N VAL A 47 -1.21 -9.23 -10.29
CA VAL A 47 -1.24 -9.60 -8.86
C VAL A 47 -0.83 -8.41 -7.99
N ALA A 48 0.24 -7.70 -8.36
CA ALA A 48 0.69 -6.51 -7.64
C ALA A 48 -0.39 -5.41 -7.62
N LEU A 49 -1.06 -5.18 -8.75
CA LEU A 49 -2.16 -4.22 -8.84
C LEU A 49 -3.31 -4.61 -7.93
N ALA A 50 -3.71 -5.89 -7.91
CA ALA A 50 -4.76 -6.38 -7.03
C ALA A 50 -4.40 -6.18 -5.54
N LEU A 51 -3.15 -6.43 -5.16
CA LEU A 51 -2.67 -6.21 -3.79
C LEU A 51 -2.70 -4.72 -3.39
N VAL A 52 -2.27 -3.83 -4.27
CA VAL A 52 -2.34 -2.37 -4.03
C VAL A 52 -3.79 -1.92 -3.89
N ILE A 53 -4.70 -2.39 -4.75
CA ILE A 53 -6.13 -2.06 -4.63
C ILE A 53 -6.67 -2.52 -3.27
N ALA A 54 -6.32 -3.73 -2.83
CA ALA A 54 -6.72 -4.22 -1.50
C ALA A 54 -6.12 -3.37 -0.37
N GLY A 55 -4.85 -2.94 -0.49
CA GLY A 55 -4.18 -2.03 0.44
C GLY A 55 -4.89 -0.70 0.56
N LEU A 56 -5.24 -0.08 -0.58
CA LEU A 56 -5.98 1.17 -0.64
C LEU A 56 -7.39 1.05 -0.05
N ILE A 57 -8.10 -0.04 -0.34
CA ILE A 57 -9.42 -0.32 0.27
C ILE A 57 -9.29 -0.42 1.79
N GLY A 58 -8.27 -1.13 2.28
CA GLY A 58 -7.97 -1.23 3.70
C GLY A 58 -7.66 0.13 4.32
N LEU A 59 -6.81 0.93 3.68
CA LEU A 59 -6.50 2.28 4.14
C LEU A 59 -7.77 3.13 4.21
N ALA A 60 -8.63 3.07 3.19
CA ALA A 60 -9.88 3.83 3.17
C ALA A 60 -10.87 3.40 4.27
N HIS A 61 -10.92 2.11 4.62
CA HIS A 61 -11.83 1.61 5.65
C HIS A 61 -11.29 1.75 7.08
N PHE A 62 -9.97 1.76 7.25
CA PHE A 62 -9.33 1.74 8.58
C PHE A 62 -8.59 3.03 8.94
N SER A 63 -8.54 4.05 8.07
CA SER A 63 -7.91 5.34 8.36
C SER A 63 -8.89 6.51 8.25
N GLY A 64 -8.84 7.42 9.23
CA GLY A 64 -9.71 8.60 9.34
C GLY A 64 -11.04 8.33 10.08
N GLY A 65 -11.82 9.39 10.28
CA GLY A 65 -13.21 9.31 10.72
C GLY A 65 -14.10 8.72 9.63
N GLY A 66 -15.19 8.07 10.05
CA GLY A 66 -16.11 7.42 9.12
C GLY A 66 -16.72 8.38 8.09
N PRO A 67 -17.35 7.87 7.01
CA PRO A 67 -17.96 8.70 5.97
C PRO A 67 -18.98 9.72 6.49
N GLU A 68 -19.64 9.39 7.61
CA GLU A 68 -20.64 10.22 8.30
C GLU A 68 -20.06 10.98 9.51
N SER A 69 -18.73 10.98 9.66
CA SER A 69 -18.12 11.65 10.81
C SER A 69 -18.20 13.17 10.65
N THR A 70 -18.59 13.85 11.73
CA THR A 70 -18.59 15.31 11.76
C THR A 70 -17.31 15.81 12.42
N TYR A 71 -16.55 16.60 11.68
CA TYR A 71 -15.37 17.27 12.24
C TYR A 71 -15.78 18.32 13.26
N ILE A 72 -15.33 18.15 14.51
CA ILE A 72 -15.46 19.13 15.58
C ILE A 72 -14.11 19.85 15.69
N PRO A 73 -14.03 21.15 15.33
CA PRO A 73 -12.77 21.87 15.35
C PRO A 73 -12.23 22.04 16.76
N ALA A 74 -10.90 22.17 16.85
CA ALA A 74 -10.24 22.55 18.08
C ALA A 74 -10.79 23.90 18.55
N HIS A 75 -11.15 23.99 19.83
CA HIS A 75 -11.71 25.20 20.42
C HIS A 75 -11.17 25.41 21.83
N ILE A 76 -11.35 26.63 22.33
CA ILE A 76 -11.03 26.99 23.70
C ILE A 76 -12.35 26.98 24.48
N ASP A 77 -12.40 26.17 25.54
CA ASP A 77 -13.51 26.17 26.49
C ASP A 77 -12.98 26.57 27.86
N ASN A 78 -13.52 27.67 28.42
CA ASN A 78 -13.11 28.25 29.71
C ASN A 78 -11.59 28.43 29.86
N GLY A 79 -10.92 28.88 28.80
CA GLY A 79 -9.47 29.11 28.78
C GLY A 79 -8.62 27.84 28.63
N LYS A 80 -9.23 26.65 28.50
CA LYS A 80 -8.54 25.39 28.26
C LYS A 80 -8.66 24.97 26.79
N PHE A 81 -7.55 24.51 26.21
CA PHE A 81 -7.52 23.98 24.86
C PHE A 81 -8.17 22.60 24.79
N VAL A 82 -9.19 22.48 23.94
CA VAL A 82 -9.85 21.23 23.57
C VAL A 82 -9.42 20.87 22.14
N PRO A 83 -8.66 19.77 21.95
CA PRO A 83 -8.26 19.32 20.63
C PRO A 83 -9.46 18.99 19.74
N GLY A 84 -9.30 19.15 18.43
CA GLY A 84 -10.32 18.75 17.47
C GLY A 84 -10.54 17.25 17.47
N THR A 85 -11.79 16.83 17.29
CA THR A 85 -12.18 15.42 17.27
C THR A 85 -13.12 15.18 16.10
N GLU A 86 -13.18 13.94 15.62
CA GLU A 86 -14.20 13.48 14.69
C GLU A 86 -15.21 12.64 15.47
N LYS A 87 -16.51 12.85 15.25
CA LYS A 87 -17.61 12.12 15.93
C LYS A 87 -18.46 11.38 14.91
#